data_AF-F4MM14-F1
#
_entry.id   AF-F4MM14-F1
#
_cell.length_a   1.000
_cell.length_b   1.000
_cell.length_c   1.000
_cell.angle_alpha   90.00
_cell.angle_beta   90.00
_cell.angle_gamma   90.00
#
_symmetry.space_group_name_H-M   'P 1'
#
loop_
_entity.id
_entity.type
_entity.pdbx_description
1 polymer ?
#
loop_
_entity_poly.entity_id
_entity_poly.type
_entity_poly.pdbx_seq_one_letter_code
_entity_poly.pdbx_strand_id
1 'polypeptide(L)'
;MKKGMFRDILFLDVETASGVRHYSDLSERLKLLWNKKAQTITKDLALNIEECIQVYDEKAAIYAEFNKIICISVGYLAYDEDEIVLKVKSYFGDNEKEILKEFSSLLNAHYNNLKKYYLCGHNIKEFDCPVICRRMLIHDLELPKLLNLSRKKSWQVRHLIDTLEMWKFGDYKSYISLDLLSAVLNISSPKTNLVGSLVSKVYWEENDIERIKLYCEQDVVTTVSVFLRLVQERKFDYVNFVSI
;
A
#
# COMPACT_ATOMS: atom_id res chain seq x y z
N MET A 1 15.29 19.86 -1.81
CA MET A 1 14.05 20.41 -1.19
C MET A 1 14.43 21.16 0.10
N LYS A 2 13.57 22.01 0.70
CA LYS A 2 13.93 22.67 1.98
C LYS A 2 13.97 21.61 3.10
N LYS A 3 14.99 21.62 3.96
CA LYS A 3 15.22 20.65 5.07
C LYS A 3 13.99 20.31 5.93
N GLY A 4 13.05 21.25 6.12
CA GLY A 4 11.84 21.01 6.92
C GLY A 4 10.73 20.21 6.23
N MET A 5 10.77 20.07 4.90
CA MET A 5 9.66 19.52 4.12
C MET A 5 9.47 18.01 4.33
N PHE A 6 10.53 17.27 4.67
CA PHE A 6 10.47 15.83 4.89
C PHE A 6 9.62 15.43 6.10
N ARG A 7 9.50 16.31 7.11
CA ARG A 7 8.66 16.09 8.30
C ARG A 7 7.17 16.06 7.99
N ASP A 8 6.77 16.65 6.87
CA ASP A 8 5.37 16.77 6.47
C ASP A 8 4.92 15.60 5.56
N ILE A 9 5.81 14.63 5.29
CA ILE A 9 5.52 13.45 4.47
C ILE A 9 5.26 12.26 5.38
N LEU A 10 4.10 11.61 5.21
CA LEU A 10 3.81 10.28 5.75
C LEU A 10 4.03 9.27 4.62
N PHE A 11 4.98 8.36 4.82
CA PHE A 11 5.20 7.23 3.94
C PHE A 11 4.19 6.13 4.28
N LEU A 12 3.69 5.43 3.27
CA LEU A 12 2.59 4.47 3.38
C LEU A 12 2.85 3.27 2.47
N ASP A 13 2.53 2.10 3.00
CA ASP A 13 2.35 0.86 2.26
C ASP A 13 1.15 0.08 2.83
N VAL A 14 0.49 -0.74 2.01
CA VAL A 14 -0.68 -1.54 2.42
C VAL A 14 -0.59 -2.98 1.92
N GLU A 15 -0.84 -3.91 2.84
CA GLU A 15 -0.94 -5.32 2.52
C GLU A 15 -2.37 -5.83 2.56
N THR A 16 -2.69 -6.64 1.57
CA THR A 16 -4.04 -7.15 1.32
C THR A 16 -4.02 -8.66 1.14
N ALA A 17 -5.07 -9.30 1.64
CA ALA A 17 -5.35 -10.71 1.38
C ALA A 17 -6.69 -10.85 0.64
N SER A 18 -6.99 -12.03 0.11
CA SER A 18 -8.36 -12.35 -0.33
C SER A 18 -9.34 -12.11 0.83
N GLY A 19 -10.51 -11.56 0.53
CA GLY A 19 -11.50 -11.14 1.52
C GLY A 19 -12.11 -12.31 2.29
N VAL A 20 -12.12 -13.49 1.67
CA VAL A 20 -12.39 -14.78 2.30
C VAL A 20 -11.31 -15.78 1.89
N ARG A 21 -11.18 -16.87 2.66
CA ARG A 21 -10.12 -17.85 2.45
C ARG A 21 -10.24 -18.57 1.12
N HIS A 22 -11.45 -19.07 0.80
CA HIS A 22 -11.69 -19.81 -0.42
C HIS A 22 -12.80 -19.16 -1.25
N TYR A 23 -12.73 -19.32 -2.57
CA TYR A 23 -13.81 -18.92 -3.48
C TYR A 23 -15.18 -19.50 -3.05
N SER A 24 -15.20 -20.71 -2.47
CA SER A 24 -16.41 -21.35 -1.94
C SER A 24 -17.10 -20.53 -0.84
N ASP A 25 -16.34 -19.74 -0.10
CA ASP A 25 -16.79 -18.94 1.05
C ASP A 25 -17.41 -17.60 0.63
N LEU A 26 -17.28 -17.23 -0.66
CA LEU A 26 -17.99 -16.09 -1.21
C LEU A 26 -19.50 -16.33 -1.18
N SER A 27 -20.27 -15.27 -0.96
CA SER A 27 -21.72 -15.33 -1.20
C SER A 27 -22.02 -15.67 -2.66
N GLU A 28 -23.16 -16.31 -2.93
CA GLU A 28 -23.57 -16.68 -4.29
C GLU A 28 -23.57 -15.49 -5.25
N ARG A 29 -23.99 -14.31 -4.77
CA ARG A 29 -23.93 -13.08 -5.55
C ARG A 29 -22.51 -12.68 -5.91
N LEU A 30 -21.56 -12.79 -4.97
CA LEU A 30 -20.17 -12.45 -5.20
C LEU A 30 -19.46 -13.48 -6.08
N LYS A 31 -19.79 -14.78 -5.99
CA LYS A 31 -19.30 -15.81 -6.92
C LYS A 31 -19.62 -15.46 -8.37
N LEU A 32 -20.89 -15.13 -8.66
CA LEU A 32 -21.33 -14.72 -10.00
C LEU A 32 -20.60 -13.47 -10.52
N LEU A 33 -20.32 -12.51 -9.64
CA LEU A 33 -19.60 -11.29 -9.98
C LEU A 33 -18.10 -11.53 -10.16
N TRP A 34 -17.51 -12.43 -9.35
CA TRP A 34 -16.13 -12.84 -9.49
C TRP A 34 -15.89 -13.51 -10.83
N ASN A 35 -16.77 -14.43 -11.26
CA ASN A 35 -16.60 -15.13 -12.54
C ASN A 35 -16.52 -14.15 -13.72
N LYS A 36 -17.38 -13.12 -13.73
CA LYS A 36 -17.32 -12.04 -14.74
C LYS A 36 -16.04 -11.21 -14.62
N LYS A 37 -15.58 -10.94 -13.39
CA LYS A 37 -14.33 -10.21 -13.14
C LYS A 37 -13.13 -11.02 -13.64
N ALA A 38 -13.05 -12.31 -13.32
CA ALA A 38 -12.00 -13.23 -13.74
C ALA A 38 -11.84 -13.21 -15.26
N GLN A 39 -12.95 -13.29 -16.01
CA GLN A 39 -12.94 -13.18 -17.48
C GLN A 39 -12.34 -11.86 -17.98
N THR A 40 -12.60 -10.75 -17.28
CA THR A 40 -12.04 -9.44 -17.61
C THR A 40 -10.54 -9.38 -17.31
N ILE A 41 -10.10 -10.01 -16.23
CA ILE A 41 -8.70 -10.06 -15.79
C ILE A 41 -7.86 -10.86 -16.77
N THR A 42 -8.32 -12.07 -17.12
CA THR A 42 -7.63 -12.99 -18.04
C THR A 42 -7.81 -12.59 -19.50
N LYS A 43 -8.81 -11.76 -19.79
CA LYS A 43 -9.27 -11.45 -21.16
C LYS A 43 -9.78 -12.70 -21.89
N ASP A 44 -10.33 -13.66 -21.14
CA ASP A 44 -10.93 -14.88 -21.66
C ASP A 44 -12.40 -14.96 -21.21
N LEU A 45 -13.32 -14.99 -22.18
CA LEU A 45 -14.76 -15.03 -21.93
C LEU A 45 -15.28 -16.45 -21.65
N ALA A 46 -14.47 -17.48 -21.87
CA ALA A 46 -14.88 -18.89 -21.81
C ALA A 46 -14.36 -19.62 -20.56
N LEU A 47 -13.89 -18.90 -19.54
CA LEU A 47 -13.42 -19.51 -18.29
C LEU A 47 -14.46 -20.44 -17.66
N ASN A 48 -14.03 -21.64 -17.32
CA ASN A 48 -14.81 -22.56 -16.50
C ASN A 48 -14.68 -22.22 -15.00
N ILE A 49 -15.41 -22.95 -14.15
CA ILE A 49 -15.46 -22.68 -12.71
C ILE A 49 -14.10 -22.90 -12.04
N GLU A 50 -13.38 -23.95 -12.41
CA GLU A 50 -12.08 -24.30 -11.82
C GLU A 50 -11.04 -23.22 -12.14
N GLU A 51 -11.05 -22.69 -13.36
CA GLU A 51 -10.19 -21.57 -13.75
C GLU A 51 -10.58 -20.29 -13.01
N CYS A 52 -11.88 -20.03 -12.78
CA CYS A 52 -12.32 -18.88 -11.98
C CYS A 52 -11.82 -18.96 -10.53
N ILE A 53 -11.76 -20.17 -9.96
CA ILE A 53 -11.21 -20.43 -8.62
C ILE A 53 -9.70 -20.17 -8.62
N GLN A 54 -8.96 -20.68 -9.61
CA GLN A 54 -7.52 -20.42 -9.68
C GLN A 54 -7.21 -18.91 -9.80
N VAL A 55 -7.97 -18.19 -10.63
CA VAL A 55 -7.83 -16.73 -10.75
C VAL A 55 -8.18 -16.04 -9.42
N TYR A 56 -9.11 -16.58 -8.64
CA TYR A 56 -9.41 -16.09 -7.28
C TYR A 56 -8.18 -16.15 -6.39
N ASP A 57 -7.58 -17.32 -6.28
CA ASP A 57 -6.42 -17.54 -5.41
C ASP A 57 -5.23 -16.64 -5.80
N GLU A 58 -5.05 -16.40 -7.10
CA GLU A 58 -3.96 -15.57 -7.61
C GLU A 58 -4.22 -14.05 -7.55
N LYS A 59 -5.47 -13.61 -7.67
CA LYS A 59 -5.80 -12.20 -7.98
C LYS A 59 -6.76 -11.54 -7.01
N ALA A 60 -7.49 -12.28 -6.17
CA ALA A 60 -8.51 -11.71 -5.30
C ALA A 60 -7.95 -10.59 -4.40
N ALA A 61 -6.73 -10.76 -3.88
CA ALA A 61 -6.04 -9.78 -3.05
C ALA A 61 -5.87 -8.40 -3.71
N ILE A 62 -5.80 -8.31 -5.04
CA ILE A 62 -5.54 -7.05 -5.76
C ILE A 62 -6.83 -6.23 -5.93
N TYR A 63 -8.00 -6.85 -5.85
CA TYR A 63 -9.28 -6.18 -6.14
C TYR A 63 -10.03 -5.85 -4.87
N ALA A 64 -10.23 -4.55 -4.61
CA ALA A 64 -10.89 -4.03 -3.41
C ALA A 64 -12.29 -4.63 -3.14
N GLU A 65 -12.99 -5.10 -4.17
CA GLU A 65 -14.30 -5.73 -4.03
C GLU A 65 -14.22 -7.16 -3.45
N PHE A 66 -13.05 -7.80 -3.54
CA PHE A 66 -12.81 -9.21 -3.22
C PHE A 66 -11.64 -9.43 -2.27
N ASN A 67 -10.91 -8.39 -1.89
CA ASN A 67 -9.84 -8.43 -0.91
C ASN A 67 -10.30 -7.96 0.47
N LYS A 68 -9.36 -7.95 1.42
CA LYS A 68 -9.40 -7.21 2.68
C LYS A 68 -8.01 -6.64 2.96
N ILE A 69 -7.95 -5.48 3.59
CA ILE A 69 -6.72 -4.93 4.15
C ILE A 69 -6.44 -5.64 5.47
N ILE A 70 -5.21 -6.11 5.63
CA ILE A 70 -4.74 -6.82 6.83
C ILE A 70 -3.61 -6.09 7.55
N CYS A 71 -2.87 -5.22 6.84
CA CYS A 71 -1.85 -4.37 7.42
C CYS A 71 -1.75 -3.05 6.64
N ILE A 72 -1.62 -1.96 7.38
CA ILE A 72 -1.19 -0.66 6.86
C ILE A 72 0.02 -0.25 7.67
N SER A 73 1.18 -0.11 7.03
CA SER A 73 2.37 0.45 7.67
C SER A 73 2.57 1.89 7.23
N VAL A 74 2.98 2.73 8.17
CA VAL A 74 3.29 4.13 7.92
C VAL A 74 4.64 4.51 8.48
N GLY A 75 5.36 5.39 7.79
CA GLY A 75 6.66 5.90 8.19
C GLY A 75 6.70 7.42 8.21
N TYR A 76 7.40 8.02 9.15
CA TYR A 76 7.70 9.45 9.13
C TYR A 76 9.09 9.74 9.67
N LEU A 77 9.71 10.81 9.15
CA LEU A 77 11.05 11.23 9.54
C LEU A 77 10.96 12.16 10.76
N ALA A 78 11.41 11.66 11.90
CA ALA A 78 11.61 12.43 13.11
C ALA A 78 13.04 12.97 13.17
N TYR A 79 13.23 14.05 13.91
CA TYR A 79 14.55 14.59 14.18
C TYR A 79 14.78 14.45 15.68
N ASP A 80 15.84 13.72 16.03
CA ASP A 80 16.33 13.62 17.39
C ASP A 80 17.67 14.33 17.42
N GLU A 81 17.71 15.49 18.08
CA GLU A 81 18.82 16.44 18.02
C GLU A 81 19.21 16.81 16.56
N ASP A 82 20.30 16.28 16.05
CA ASP A 82 20.85 16.47 14.70
C ASP A 82 20.71 15.24 13.78
N GLU A 83 20.22 14.11 14.31
CA GLU A 83 20.02 12.87 13.57
C GLU A 83 18.57 12.74 13.10
N ILE A 84 18.41 12.17 11.90
CA ILE A 84 17.10 11.90 11.32
C ILE A 84 16.81 10.42 11.53
N VAL A 85 15.71 10.14 12.23
CA VAL A 85 15.27 8.78 12.53
C VAL A 85 13.95 8.52 11.82
N LEU A 86 13.86 7.41 11.09
CA LEU A 86 12.60 6.94 10.55
C LEU A 86 11.82 6.23 11.65
N LYS A 87 10.63 6.72 11.97
CA LYS A 87 9.69 6.04 12.86
C LYS A 87 8.65 5.34 12.01
N VAL A 88 8.45 4.05 12.25
CA VAL A 88 7.49 3.22 11.52
C VAL A 88 6.43 2.72 12.51
N LYS A 89 5.17 2.77 12.10
CA LYS A 89 4.04 2.24 12.87
C LYS A 89 3.16 1.42 11.94
N SER A 90 2.64 0.29 12.41
CA SER A 90 1.70 -0.53 11.66
C SER A 90 0.34 -0.63 12.35
N TYR A 91 -0.71 -0.68 11.53
CA TYR A 91 -2.08 -0.99 11.90
C TYR A 91 -2.43 -2.30 11.23
N PHE A 92 -2.51 -3.40 11.99
CA PHE A 92 -2.67 -4.74 11.45
C PHE A 92 -3.52 -5.60 12.38
N GLY A 93 -4.09 -6.67 11.84
CA GLY A 93 -5.05 -7.52 12.56
C GLY A 93 -6.09 -8.15 11.65
N ASP A 94 -6.95 -8.98 12.24
CA ASP A 94 -8.04 -9.63 11.51
C ASP A 94 -9.23 -8.70 11.23
N ASN A 95 -9.41 -7.69 12.08
CA ASN A 95 -10.50 -6.73 12.00
C ASN A 95 -10.10 -5.52 11.15
N GLU A 96 -10.35 -5.62 9.84
CA GLU A 96 -10.10 -4.56 8.87
C GLU A 96 -10.75 -3.22 9.26
N LYS A 97 -11.95 -3.24 9.86
CA LYS A 97 -12.64 -2.02 10.25
C LYS A 97 -11.87 -1.26 11.34
N GLU A 98 -11.23 -1.96 12.27
CA GLU A 98 -10.39 -1.35 13.31
C GLU A 98 -9.11 -0.76 12.72
N ILE A 99 -8.41 -1.52 11.86
CA ILE A 99 -7.24 -1.05 11.11
C ILE A 99 -7.54 0.29 10.40
N LEU A 100 -8.63 0.32 9.63
CA LEU A 100 -9.03 1.50 8.87
C LEU A 100 -9.43 2.68 9.76
N LYS A 101 -10.09 2.43 10.90
CA LYS A 101 -10.46 3.48 11.86
C LYS A 101 -9.24 4.11 12.53
N GLU A 102 -8.28 3.30 12.97
CA GLU A 102 -7.08 3.79 13.63
C GLU A 102 -6.19 4.57 12.66
N PHE A 103 -6.01 4.05 11.44
CA PHE A 103 -5.30 4.77 10.39
C PHE A 103 -6.00 6.09 10.02
N SER A 104 -7.33 6.08 9.86
CA SER A 104 -8.12 7.30 9.62
C SER A 104 -7.95 8.33 10.75
N SER A 105 -7.90 7.87 12.00
CA SER A 105 -7.70 8.72 13.18
C SER A 105 -6.33 9.41 13.14
N LEU A 106 -5.26 8.68 12.77
CA LEU A 106 -3.93 9.27 12.55
C LEU A 106 -4.00 10.40 11.51
N LEU A 107 -4.61 10.14 10.36
CA LEU A 107 -4.67 11.12 9.27
C LEU A 107 -5.47 12.37 9.68
N ASN A 108 -6.59 12.21 10.36
CA ASN A 108 -7.43 13.31 10.80
C ASN A 108 -6.79 14.14 11.94
N ALA A 109 -6.04 13.49 12.83
CA ALA A 109 -5.36 14.17 13.93
C ALA A 109 -4.09 14.92 13.46
N HIS A 110 -3.27 14.28 12.63
CA HIS A 110 -1.91 14.76 12.36
C HIS A 110 -1.64 15.19 10.91
N TYR A 111 -2.44 14.75 9.94
CA TYR A 111 -2.24 14.98 8.50
C TYR A 111 -3.47 15.61 7.80
N ASN A 112 -4.17 16.51 8.49
CA ASN A 112 -5.48 17.04 8.07
C ASN A 112 -5.44 18.30 7.17
N ASN A 113 -4.24 18.78 6.80
CA ASN A 113 -4.03 19.97 5.99
C ASN A 113 -3.34 19.64 4.65
N LEU A 114 -4.12 19.61 3.56
CA LEU A 114 -3.67 19.30 2.20
C LEU A 114 -2.62 20.26 1.62
N LYS A 115 -2.46 21.45 2.21
CA LYS A 115 -1.45 22.43 1.77
C LYS A 115 -0.08 22.20 2.40
N LYS A 116 -0.04 21.39 3.47
CA LYS A 116 1.15 21.14 4.27
C LYS A 116 1.62 19.70 4.13
N TYR A 117 0.69 18.75 4.27
CA TYR A 117 0.99 17.35 4.45
C TYR A 117 0.88 16.54 3.15
N TYR A 118 1.73 15.53 3.05
CA TYR A 118 1.83 14.64 1.90
C TYR A 118 1.72 13.17 2.32
N LEU A 119 1.15 12.34 1.44
CA LEU A 119 1.31 10.89 1.49
C LEU A 119 2.33 10.48 0.42
N CYS A 120 3.27 9.63 0.78
CA CYS A 120 4.22 9.07 -0.16
C CYS A 120 4.18 7.53 -0.14
N GLY A 121 4.20 6.91 -1.31
CA GLY A 121 4.23 5.46 -1.44
C GLY A 121 4.79 5.06 -2.79
N HIS A 122 4.89 3.75 -3.03
CA HIS A 122 5.22 3.20 -4.34
C HIS A 122 3.97 2.69 -5.03
N ASN A 123 3.60 3.24 -6.19
CA ASN A 123 2.33 2.95 -6.86
C ASN A 123 1.07 3.35 -6.05
N ILE A 124 1.24 4.25 -5.08
CA ILE A 124 0.22 4.68 -4.12
C ILE A 124 -1.03 5.28 -4.78
N LYS A 125 -0.89 5.87 -5.99
CA LYS A 125 -2.00 6.50 -6.71
C LYS A 125 -2.86 5.50 -7.48
N GLU A 126 -2.28 4.38 -7.91
CA GLU A 126 -2.98 3.36 -8.69
C GLU A 126 -3.41 2.16 -7.82
N PHE A 127 -2.83 1.98 -6.62
CA PHE A 127 -3.17 0.88 -5.72
C PHE A 127 -3.58 1.33 -4.30
N ASP A 128 -2.64 1.76 -3.45
CA ASP A 128 -2.81 1.90 -1.99
C ASP A 128 -3.94 2.86 -1.60
N CYS A 129 -3.89 4.11 -2.08
CA CYS A 129 -4.93 5.08 -1.77
C CYS A 129 -6.30 4.62 -2.32
N PRO A 130 -6.42 4.18 -3.59
CA PRO A 130 -7.67 3.61 -4.10
C PRO A 130 -8.22 2.44 -3.29
N VAL A 131 -7.38 1.46 -2.90
CA VAL A 131 -7.84 0.29 -2.14
C VAL A 131 -8.32 0.70 -0.75
N ILE A 132 -7.56 1.53 -0.03
CA ILE A 132 -7.98 2.05 1.28
C ILE A 132 -9.31 2.80 1.17
N CYS A 133 -9.46 3.69 0.19
CA CYS A 133 -10.71 4.45 0.02
C CYS A 133 -11.91 3.52 -0.21
N ARG A 134 -11.77 2.53 -1.11
CA ARG A 134 -12.85 1.58 -1.41
C ARG A 134 -13.20 0.73 -0.19
N ARG A 135 -12.20 0.24 0.55
CA ARG A 135 -12.39 -0.56 1.77
C ARG A 135 -13.01 0.25 2.91
N MET A 136 -12.64 1.52 3.08
CA MET A 136 -13.31 2.42 4.02
C MET A 136 -14.80 2.56 3.71
N LEU A 137 -15.15 2.77 2.43
CA LEU A 137 -16.56 2.87 2.01
C LEU A 137 -17.32 1.55 2.20
N ILE A 138 -16.70 0.40 1.94
CA ILE A 138 -17.29 -0.93 2.19
C ILE A 138 -17.61 -1.13 3.68
N HIS A 139 -16.84 -0.52 4.58
CA HIS A 139 -17.04 -0.57 6.03
C HIS A 139 -17.87 0.59 6.61
N ASP A 140 -18.49 1.41 5.75
CA ASP A 140 -19.24 2.61 6.11
C ASP A 140 -18.43 3.62 6.94
N LEU A 141 -17.16 3.82 6.59
CA LEU A 141 -16.27 4.79 7.23
C LEU A 141 -16.13 6.07 6.40
N GLU A 142 -16.09 7.21 7.08
CA GLU A 142 -15.81 8.50 6.45
C GLU A 142 -14.36 8.58 5.97
N LEU A 143 -14.16 9.10 4.75
CA LEU A 143 -12.84 9.29 4.17
C LEU A 143 -12.14 10.53 4.78
N PRO A 144 -10.91 10.39 5.31
CA PRO A 144 -10.07 11.53 5.68
C PRO A 144 -9.88 12.49 4.51
N LYS A 145 -9.70 13.78 4.80
CA LYS A 145 -9.50 14.81 3.75
C LYS A 145 -8.37 14.46 2.77
N LEU A 146 -7.31 13.82 3.28
CA LEU A 146 -6.13 13.38 2.55
C LEU A 146 -6.44 12.25 1.55
N LEU A 147 -7.43 11.41 1.86
CA LEU A 147 -7.89 10.28 1.05
C LEU A 147 -9.21 10.55 0.32
N ASN A 148 -9.82 11.73 0.48
CA ASN A 148 -10.98 12.09 -0.32
C ASN A 148 -10.54 12.48 -1.74
N LEU A 149 -10.34 11.46 -2.59
CA LEU A 149 -9.77 11.57 -3.93
C LEU A 149 -10.85 11.58 -5.04
N SER A 150 -12.09 11.26 -4.70
CA SER A 150 -13.18 11.19 -5.68
C SER A 150 -13.34 12.51 -6.44
N ARG A 151 -13.51 12.41 -7.77
CA ARG A 151 -13.66 13.55 -8.71
C ARG A 151 -12.48 14.53 -8.76
N LYS A 152 -11.35 14.21 -8.12
CA LYS A 152 -10.11 15.00 -8.26
C LYS A 152 -9.33 14.54 -9.49
N LYS A 153 -8.83 15.50 -10.24
CA LYS A 153 -7.90 15.27 -11.35
C LYS A 153 -6.48 15.08 -10.80
N SER A 154 -5.57 14.48 -11.56
CA SER A 154 -4.22 14.14 -11.11
C SER A 154 -3.44 15.34 -10.53
N TRP A 155 -3.65 16.55 -11.05
CA TRP A 155 -3.03 17.78 -10.53
C TRP A 155 -3.69 18.37 -9.27
N GLN A 156 -4.86 17.88 -8.88
CA GLN A 156 -5.55 18.27 -7.65
C GLN A 156 -5.17 17.38 -6.46
N VAL A 157 -4.40 16.32 -6.71
CA VAL A 157 -3.89 15.37 -5.70
C VAL A 157 -2.37 15.45 -5.57
N ARG A 158 -1.80 16.66 -5.69
CA ARG A 158 -0.34 16.92 -5.55
C ARG A 158 0.21 16.54 -4.18
N HIS A 159 -0.65 16.39 -3.18
CA HIS A 159 -0.27 15.89 -1.86
C HIS A 159 0.04 14.39 -1.88
N LEU A 160 -0.28 13.66 -2.95
CA LEU A 160 0.14 12.28 -3.15
C LEU A 160 1.44 12.25 -3.97
N ILE A 161 2.50 11.75 -3.37
CA ILE A 161 3.82 11.55 -3.96
C ILE A 161 3.96 10.06 -4.28
N ASP A 162 4.05 9.73 -5.56
CA ASP A 162 4.18 8.35 -6.01
C ASP A 162 5.57 8.12 -6.57
N THR A 163 6.36 7.27 -5.92
CA THR A 163 7.75 7.00 -6.35
C THR A 163 7.80 6.26 -7.70
N LEU A 164 6.76 5.48 -8.04
CA LEU A 164 6.65 4.89 -9.37
C LEU A 164 6.42 5.97 -10.43
N GLU A 165 5.55 6.94 -10.17
CA GLU A 165 5.34 8.08 -11.07
C GLU A 165 6.61 8.93 -11.23
N MET A 166 7.33 9.18 -10.14
CA MET A 166 8.60 9.92 -10.17
C MET A 166 9.64 9.22 -11.05
N TRP A 167 9.67 7.88 -11.04
CA TRP A 167 10.58 7.09 -11.88
C TRP A 167 10.21 7.09 -13.36
N LYS A 168 8.93 7.29 -13.72
CA LYS A 168 8.48 7.22 -15.12
C LYS A 168 9.16 8.28 -16.00
N PHE A 169 9.54 9.46 -15.49
CA PHE A 169 10.07 10.59 -16.29
C PHE A 169 9.24 10.91 -17.56
N GLY A 170 7.92 10.64 -17.53
CA GLY A 170 7.01 10.78 -18.68
C GLY A 170 6.79 9.53 -19.52
N ASP A 171 7.47 8.41 -19.23
CA ASP A 171 7.22 7.11 -19.85
C ASP A 171 6.02 6.39 -19.21
N TYR A 172 4.89 6.44 -19.91
CA TYR A 172 3.64 5.82 -19.48
C TYR A 172 3.66 4.27 -19.51
N LYS A 173 4.68 3.63 -20.09
CA LYS A 173 4.80 2.16 -20.16
C LYS A 173 5.76 1.57 -19.12
N SER A 174 6.39 2.40 -18.30
CA SER A 174 7.38 1.96 -17.31
C SER A 174 6.71 1.61 -15.98
N TYR A 175 6.23 0.37 -15.86
CA TYR A 175 5.95 -0.24 -14.56
C TYR A 175 7.22 -0.91 -14.03
N ILE A 176 7.58 -0.63 -12.79
CA ILE A 176 8.71 -1.24 -12.08
C ILE A 176 8.25 -1.57 -10.67
N SER A 177 8.70 -2.70 -10.11
CA SER A 177 8.44 -3.00 -8.70
C SER A 177 9.34 -2.18 -7.79
N LEU A 178 8.92 -2.00 -6.53
CA LEU A 178 9.74 -1.35 -5.51
C LEU A 178 11.09 -2.06 -5.34
N ASP A 179 11.07 -3.39 -5.30
CA ASP A 179 12.27 -4.23 -5.19
C ASP A 179 13.25 -3.98 -6.35
N LEU A 180 12.78 -4.06 -7.60
CA LEU A 180 13.63 -3.83 -8.78
C LEU A 180 14.16 -2.38 -8.82
N LEU A 181 13.33 -1.40 -8.47
CA LEU A 181 13.74 0.00 -8.39
C LEU A 181 14.82 0.21 -7.33
N SER A 182 14.65 -0.38 -6.14
CA SER A 182 15.62 -0.30 -5.05
C SER A 182 16.96 -0.94 -5.45
N ALA A 183 16.92 -2.08 -6.14
CA ALA A 183 18.10 -2.79 -6.61
C ALA A 183 18.88 -1.98 -7.66
N VAL A 184 18.20 -1.41 -8.66
CA VAL A 184 18.82 -0.56 -9.70
C VAL A 184 19.41 0.71 -9.10
N LEU A 185 18.81 1.24 -8.04
CA LEU A 185 19.34 2.40 -7.30
C LEU A 185 20.44 2.03 -6.30
N ASN A 186 20.84 0.75 -6.20
CA ASN A 186 21.81 0.26 -5.21
C ASN A 186 21.43 0.65 -3.78
N ILE A 187 20.14 0.53 -3.46
CA ILE A 187 19.59 0.74 -2.11
C ILE A 187 19.46 -0.64 -1.47
N SER A 188 20.01 -0.79 -0.27
CA SER A 188 19.83 -2.02 0.49
C SER A 188 18.40 -2.08 1.02
N SER A 189 17.59 -2.98 0.47
CA SER A 189 16.29 -3.34 1.05
C SER A 189 16.50 -4.43 2.10
N PRO A 190 15.86 -4.33 3.29
CA PRO A 190 15.85 -5.44 4.23
C PRO A 190 15.18 -6.64 3.54
N LYS A 191 15.89 -7.77 3.45
CA LYS A 191 15.32 -8.97 2.82
C LYS A 191 14.30 -9.60 3.77
N THR A 192 13.02 -9.62 3.38
CA THR A 192 12.11 -10.67 3.86
C THR A 192 12.13 -11.86 2.92
N ASN A 193 11.73 -13.03 3.45
CA ASN A 193 11.37 -14.18 2.64
C ASN A 193 9.90 -14.12 2.17
N LEU A 194 9.28 -12.94 2.11
CA LEU A 194 7.90 -12.76 1.69
C LEU A 194 7.85 -11.97 0.38
N VAL A 195 6.96 -12.38 -0.53
CA VAL A 195 6.66 -11.68 -1.77
C VAL A 195 5.18 -11.37 -1.73
N GLY A 196 4.75 -10.20 -2.21
CA GLY A 196 3.35 -9.75 -2.11
C GLY A 196 2.30 -10.78 -2.59
N SER A 197 2.61 -11.60 -3.60
CA SER A 197 1.70 -12.66 -4.07
C SER A 197 1.43 -13.78 -3.05
N LEU A 198 2.28 -13.91 -2.02
CA LEU A 198 2.16 -14.93 -0.97
C LEU A 198 1.45 -14.40 0.27
N VAL A 199 1.10 -13.12 0.34
CA VAL A 199 0.50 -12.49 1.52
C VAL A 199 -0.81 -13.17 1.92
N SER A 200 -1.71 -13.44 0.95
CA SER A 200 -2.94 -14.20 1.21
C SER A 200 -2.68 -15.58 1.81
N LYS A 201 -1.65 -16.28 1.31
CA LYS A 201 -1.28 -17.60 1.81
C LYS A 201 -0.77 -17.53 3.25
N VAL A 202 0.15 -16.61 3.53
CA VAL A 202 0.68 -16.41 4.89
C VAL A 202 -0.44 -16.05 5.85
N TYR A 203 -1.38 -15.20 5.42
CA TYR A 203 -2.52 -14.80 6.24
C TYR A 203 -3.45 -15.98 6.54
N TRP A 204 -3.92 -16.70 5.51
CA TRP A 204 -4.97 -17.70 5.67
C TRP A 204 -4.49 -19.11 6.06
N GLU A 205 -3.27 -19.48 5.67
CA GLU A 205 -2.72 -20.83 5.92
C GLU A 205 -1.73 -20.83 7.08
N GLU A 206 -0.80 -19.86 7.09
CA GLU A 206 0.25 -19.81 8.11
C GLU A 206 -0.21 -19.07 9.38
N ASN A 207 -1.24 -18.21 9.27
CA ASN A 207 -1.74 -17.34 10.36
C ASN A 207 -0.62 -16.46 10.97
N ASP A 208 0.35 -16.05 10.14
CA ASP A 208 1.53 -15.29 10.57
C ASP A 208 1.41 -13.82 10.16
N ILE A 209 0.53 -13.10 10.84
CA ILE A 209 0.28 -11.68 10.55
C ILE A 209 1.47 -10.78 10.93
N GLU A 210 2.30 -11.21 11.90
CA GLU A 210 3.51 -10.48 12.30
C GLU A 210 4.55 -10.48 11.17
N ARG A 211 4.68 -11.59 10.43
CA ARG A 211 5.53 -11.64 9.24
C ARG A 211 5.03 -10.69 8.14
N ILE A 212 3.72 -10.57 7.97
CA ILE A 212 3.11 -9.64 7.00
C ILE A 212 3.34 -8.19 7.44
N LYS A 213 3.17 -7.90 8.72
CA LYS A 213 3.47 -6.58 9.31
C LYS A 213 4.92 -6.20 9.05
N LEU A 214 5.88 -7.08 9.39
CA LEU A 214 7.30 -6.83 9.20
C LEU A 214 7.63 -6.59 7.72
N TYR A 215 7.02 -7.35 6.81
CA TYR A 215 7.16 -7.12 5.36
C TYR A 215 6.69 -5.72 4.94
N CYS A 216 5.50 -5.33 5.36
CA CYS A 216 4.93 -4.01 5.08
C CYS A 216 5.76 -2.86 5.68
N GLU A 217 6.30 -3.03 6.91
CA GLU A 217 7.23 -2.06 7.51
C GLU A 217 8.50 -1.89 6.67
N GLN A 218 9.05 -2.98 6.11
CA GLN A 218 10.25 -2.94 5.29
C GLN A 218 10.00 -2.31 3.91
N ASP A 219 8.81 -2.50 3.33
CA ASP A 219 8.42 -1.82 2.09
C ASP A 219 8.26 -0.31 2.31
N VAL A 220 7.79 0.13 3.49
CA VAL A 220 7.82 1.55 3.89
C VAL A 220 9.26 2.07 3.96
N VAL A 221 10.17 1.37 4.65
CA VAL A 221 11.59 1.77 4.79
C VAL A 221 12.28 1.86 3.42
N THR A 222 12.02 0.89 2.55
CA THR A 222 12.55 0.86 1.18
C THR A 222 12.00 2.02 0.36
N THR A 223 10.70 2.29 0.47
CA THR A 223 10.04 3.44 -0.18
C THR A 223 10.65 4.77 0.26
N VAL A 224 10.92 4.96 1.57
CA VAL A 224 11.60 6.17 2.08
C VAL A 224 12.97 6.33 1.43
N SER A 225 13.75 5.25 1.38
CA SER A 225 15.10 5.26 0.81
C SER A 225 15.08 5.56 -0.69
N VAL A 226 14.16 4.95 -1.44
CA VAL A 226 13.92 5.24 -2.86
C VAL A 226 13.54 6.69 -3.06
N PHE A 227 12.56 7.20 -2.31
CA PHE A 227 12.15 8.59 -2.40
C PHE A 227 13.32 9.55 -2.18
N LEU A 228 14.11 9.36 -1.12
CA LEU A 228 15.26 10.20 -0.79
C LEU A 228 16.32 10.15 -1.88
N ARG A 229 16.54 8.98 -2.50
CA ARG A 229 17.45 8.86 -3.65
C ARG A 229 16.91 9.61 -4.87
N LEU A 230 15.63 9.49 -5.19
CA LEU A 230 15.01 10.16 -6.34
C LEU A 230 15.02 11.70 -6.19
N VAL A 231 14.92 12.21 -4.96
CA VAL A 231 15.08 13.65 -4.68
C VAL A 231 16.54 14.08 -4.45
N GLN A 232 17.50 13.18 -4.68
CA GLN A 232 18.95 13.39 -4.61
C GLN A 232 19.48 13.81 -3.23
N GLU A 233 18.85 13.34 -2.16
CA GLU A 233 19.33 13.56 -0.79
C GLU A 233 20.38 12.50 -0.42
N ARG A 234 21.64 12.93 -0.30
CA ARG A 234 22.82 12.05 -0.13
C ARG A 234 23.03 11.45 1.27
N LYS A 235 22.18 11.78 2.25
CA LYS A 235 22.40 11.40 3.67
C LYS A 235 21.79 10.05 4.08
N PHE A 236 21.20 9.29 3.15
CA PHE A 236 20.24 8.24 3.50
C PHE A 236 20.45 6.91 2.76
N ASP A 237 21.70 6.53 2.47
CA ASP A 237 21.99 5.26 1.80
C ASP A 237 21.50 4.02 2.60
N TYR A 238 21.23 4.19 3.91
CA TYR A 238 20.36 3.32 4.69
C TYR A 238 19.73 4.11 5.85
N VAL A 239 18.41 4.11 5.98
CA VAL A 239 17.75 4.80 7.10
C VAL A 239 17.55 3.81 8.23
N ASN A 240 18.28 3.99 9.33
CA ASN A 240 17.97 3.29 10.58
C ASN A 240 16.54 3.66 11.00
N PHE A 241 15.71 2.64 11.28
CA PHE A 241 14.33 2.86 11.67
C PHE A 241 14.03 2.28 13.06
N VAL A 242 13.03 2.88 13.70
CA VAL A 242 12.47 2.42 14.97
C VAL A 242 11.00 2.11 14.72
N SER A 243 10.62 0.84 14.88
CA SER A 243 9.19 0.46 14.93
C SER A 243 8.62 0.91 16.28
N ILE A 244 7.47 1.59 16.25
CA ILE A 244 6.82 2.26 17.38
C ILE A 244 5.33 1.93 17.52
#